data_AF-A0A820NJH8-F1
#
_entry.id   AF-A0A820NJH8-F1
#
_cell.length_a   1.000
_cell.length_b   1.000
_cell.length_c   1.000
_cell.angle_alpha   90.00
_cell.angle_beta   90.00
_cell.angle_gamma   90.00
#
_symmetry.space_group_name_H-M   'P 1'
#
loop_
_entity.id
_entity.type
_entity.pdbx_description
1 polymer ?
#
loop_
_entity_poly.entity_id
_entity_poly.type
_entity_poly.pdbx_seq_one_letter_code
_entity_poly.pdbx_strand_id
1 'polypeptide(L)'
;MYYIVYFLFLIISLTCAQSSLTSNSLCAQHYPYDVQQQQCECEDIPGKGISLKCIGHSYVPHFLPNIQYHVIELESCSQDLYIGDKTFADLNINSLRLRHCNLVGLNEESFSKINHLEKFIIENSTINSLTTSSGNFQDIFFSDSFRTLKLLTLKKVHYHQSHKHDKKLNLELL
;
A
#
# COMPACT_ATOMS: atom_id res chain seq x y z
N MET A 1 -49.07 -20.75 24.92
CA MET A 1 -48.00 -19.78 25.26
C MET A 1 -46.65 -20.07 24.59
N TYR A 2 -46.37 -21.28 24.09
CA TYR A 2 -45.08 -21.60 23.44
C TYR A 2 -44.85 -20.97 22.04
N TYR A 3 -45.92 -20.66 21.30
CA TYR A 3 -45.80 -20.09 19.95
C TYR A 3 -45.33 -18.63 19.91
N ILE A 4 -45.58 -17.86 20.97
CA ILE A 4 -45.19 -16.43 21.04
C ILE A 4 -43.67 -16.28 21.23
N VAL A 5 -43.05 -17.20 21.98
CA VAL A 5 -41.60 -17.20 22.23
C VAL A 5 -40.81 -17.56 20.97
N TYR A 6 -41.32 -18.51 20.17
CA TYR A 6 -40.71 -18.88 18.90
C TYR A 6 -40.77 -17.75 17.86
N PHE A 7 -41.88 -17.00 17.83
CA PHE A 7 -42.04 -15.86 16.90
C PHE A 7 -41.10 -14.70 17.25
N LEU A 8 -40.89 -14.42 18.54
CA LEU A 8 -39.93 -13.40 19.00
C LEU A 8 -38.48 -13.79 18.69
N PHE A 9 -38.10 -15.07 18.85
CA PHE A 9 -36.77 -15.55 18.46
C PHE A 9 -36.51 -15.44 16.96
N LEU A 10 -37.54 -15.68 16.14
CA LEU A 10 -37.45 -15.60 14.68
C LEU A 10 -37.34 -14.14 14.20
N ILE A 11 -38.00 -13.20 14.87
CA ILE A 11 -37.84 -11.75 14.57
C ILE A 11 -36.45 -11.25 14.96
N ILE A 12 -35.91 -11.65 16.12
CA ILE A 12 -34.57 -11.22 16.56
C ILE A 12 -33.49 -11.74 15.61
N SER A 13 -33.62 -12.99 15.14
CA SER A 13 -32.69 -13.57 14.16
C SER A 13 -32.84 -12.95 12.76
N LEU A 14 -34.04 -12.50 12.36
CA LEU A 14 -34.24 -11.73 11.12
C LEU A 14 -33.65 -10.31 11.21
N THR A 15 -33.73 -9.65 12.37
CA THR A 15 -33.14 -8.31 12.57
C THR A 15 -31.62 -8.32 12.65
N CYS A 16 -31.00 -9.42 13.09
CA CYS A 16 -29.54 -9.57 13.04
C CYS A 16 -29.01 -9.92 11.64
N ALA A 17 -29.86 -10.39 10.72
CA ALA A 17 -29.46 -10.65 9.33
C ALA A 17 -29.49 -9.39 8.44
N GLN A 18 -30.01 -8.25 8.93
CA GLN A 18 -30.12 -7.01 8.15
C GLN A 18 -29.20 -5.87 8.60
N SER A 19 -28.31 -6.09 9.57
CA SER A 19 -27.41 -5.05 10.08
C SER A 19 -25.96 -5.20 9.58
N SER A 20 -25.73 -5.26 8.27
CA SER A 20 -24.40 -5.02 7.69
C SER A 20 -24.43 -4.79 6.17
N LEU A 21 -25.46 -4.10 5.67
CA LEU A 21 -25.42 -3.45 4.36
C LEU A 21 -25.19 -1.96 4.58
N THR A 22 -23.96 -1.60 4.94
CA THR A 22 -23.50 -0.21 4.85
C THR A 22 -23.39 0.13 3.36
N SER A 23 -24.41 0.78 2.83
CA SER A 23 -24.52 1.16 1.41
C SER A 23 -23.52 2.24 0.96
N ASN A 24 -22.52 2.61 1.77
CA ASN A 24 -21.51 3.64 1.47
C ASN A 24 -20.08 3.18 1.85
N SER A 25 -19.73 1.91 1.64
CA SER A 25 -18.34 1.45 1.78
C SER A 25 -17.52 1.92 0.57
N LEU A 26 -16.40 2.63 0.81
CA LEU A 26 -15.49 3.06 -0.27
C LEU A 26 -14.83 1.84 -0.91
N CYS A 27 -14.51 0.83 -0.09
CA CYS A 27 -14.05 -0.46 -0.59
C CYS A 27 -15.09 -1.13 -1.50
N ALA A 28 -16.36 -1.20 -1.11
CA ALA A 28 -17.39 -1.80 -1.95
C ALA A 28 -17.62 -1.05 -3.28
N GLN A 29 -17.40 0.27 -3.30
CA GLN A 29 -17.53 1.10 -4.49
C GLN A 29 -16.34 0.97 -5.45
N HIS A 30 -15.12 0.88 -4.91
CA HIS A 30 -13.89 1.04 -5.68
C HIS A 30 -13.07 -0.25 -5.83
N TYR A 31 -13.22 -1.17 -4.89
CA TYR A 31 -12.53 -2.44 -4.80
C TYR A 31 -13.52 -3.56 -4.48
N PRO A 32 -14.55 -3.78 -5.32
CA PRO A 32 -15.57 -4.80 -5.07
C PRO A 32 -14.93 -6.19 -5.01
N TYR A 33 -15.47 -7.02 -4.12
CA TYR A 33 -14.99 -8.38 -3.93
C TYR A 33 -15.31 -9.23 -5.17
N ASP A 34 -14.28 -9.55 -5.96
CA ASP A 34 -14.35 -10.52 -7.06
C ASP A 34 -13.40 -11.69 -6.79
N VAL A 35 -13.97 -12.88 -6.63
CA VAL A 35 -13.28 -14.14 -6.33
C VAL A 35 -12.25 -14.50 -7.41
N GLN A 36 -12.36 -13.95 -8.62
CA GLN A 36 -11.39 -14.19 -9.71
C GLN A 36 -10.39 -13.05 -9.93
N GLN A 37 -10.58 -11.88 -9.32
CA GLN A 37 -9.76 -10.68 -9.56
C GLN A 37 -9.19 -10.03 -8.30
N GLN A 38 -9.39 -10.59 -7.11
CA GLN A 38 -8.86 -9.99 -5.89
C GLN A 38 -7.34 -9.83 -5.94
N GLN A 39 -6.90 -8.58 -6.09
CA GLN A 39 -5.51 -8.17 -6.02
C GLN A 39 -5.13 -7.54 -4.67
N CYS A 40 -6.11 -7.12 -3.88
CA CYS A 40 -5.87 -6.59 -2.54
C CYS A 40 -7.09 -6.84 -1.66
N GLU A 41 -6.85 -7.07 -0.38
CA GLU A 41 -7.84 -6.91 0.67
C GLU A 41 -8.03 -5.41 0.92
N CYS A 42 -9.28 -4.95 0.94
CA CYS A 42 -9.65 -3.57 1.21
C CYS A 42 -10.45 -3.47 2.51
N GLU A 43 -10.09 -2.54 3.38
CA GLU A 43 -10.78 -2.24 4.63
C GLU A 43 -11.10 -0.75 4.74
N ASP A 44 -12.36 -0.40 5.03
CA ASP A 44 -12.75 0.97 5.35
C ASP A 44 -12.29 1.33 6.77
N ILE A 45 -11.53 2.42 6.91
CA ILE A 45 -11.08 2.94 8.20
C ILE A 45 -11.91 4.18 8.57
N PRO A 46 -12.79 4.09 9.59
CA PRO A 46 -13.67 5.20 9.97
C PRO A 46 -12.91 6.51 10.18
N GLY A 47 -13.26 7.53 9.39
CA GLY A 47 -12.67 8.87 9.45
C GLY A 47 -11.24 9.00 8.92
N LYS A 48 -10.66 7.96 8.29
CA LYS A 48 -9.28 7.98 7.77
C LYS A 48 -9.14 7.53 6.30
N GLY A 49 -10.22 7.05 5.67
CA GLY A 49 -10.20 6.56 4.30
C GLY A 49 -10.13 5.04 4.25
N ILE A 50 -9.39 4.47 3.29
CA ILE A 50 -9.29 3.01 3.10
C ILE A 50 -7.88 2.47 3.33
N SER A 51 -7.79 1.22 3.77
CA SER A 51 -6.54 0.45 3.83
C SER A 51 -6.56 -0.61 2.74
N LEU A 52 -5.47 -0.71 1.98
CA LEU A 52 -5.24 -1.77 1.01
C LEU A 52 -4.09 -2.65 1.46
N LYS A 53 -4.31 -3.96 1.47
CA LYS A 53 -3.28 -4.98 1.69
C LYS A 53 -3.24 -5.95 0.53
N CYS A 54 -2.15 -5.95 -0.21
CA CYS A 54 -1.99 -6.76 -1.43
C CYS A 54 -0.87 -7.78 -1.18
N ILE A 55 -1.20 -9.07 -1.27
CA ILE A 55 -0.28 -10.18 -0.94
C ILE A 55 -0.03 -11.05 -2.17
N GLY A 56 1.22 -11.39 -2.47
CA GLY A 56 1.51 -12.32 -3.58
C GLY A 56 1.53 -11.69 -4.97
N HIS A 57 1.48 -10.36 -5.07
CA HIS A 57 1.36 -9.66 -6.35
C HIS A 57 2.65 -9.70 -7.17
N SER A 58 2.50 -9.86 -8.49
CA SER A 58 3.59 -9.75 -9.45
C SER A 58 3.72 -8.34 -10.05
N TYR A 59 2.75 -7.46 -9.79
CA TYR A 59 2.72 -6.07 -10.27
C TYR A 59 2.04 -5.17 -9.25
N VAL A 60 2.35 -3.87 -9.30
CA VAL A 60 1.67 -2.88 -8.46
C VAL A 60 0.23 -2.74 -8.95
N PRO A 61 -0.78 -2.94 -8.07
CA PRO A 61 -2.18 -2.77 -8.44
C PRO A 61 -2.47 -1.33 -8.88
N HIS A 62 -3.50 -1.17 -9.72
CA HIS A 62 -3.95 0.16 -10.12
C HIS A 62 -4.65 0.86 -8.95
N PHE A 63 -4.01 1.88 -8.38
CA PHE A 63 -4.60 2.71 -7.34
C PHE A 63 -5.42 3.85 -7.95
N LEU A 64 -6.57 4.14 -7.36
CA LEU A 64 -7.44 5.21 -7.84
C LEU A 64 -7.01 6.57 -7.25
N PRO A 65 -6.88 7.61 -8.09
CA PRO A 65 -6.65 8.97 -7.61
C PRO A 65 -7.89 9.51 -6.88
N ASN A 66 -7.72 10.58 -6.11
CA ASN A 66 -8.78 11.25 -5.33
C ASN A 66 -9.43 10.40 -4.22
N ILE A 67 -8.81 9.27 -3.86
CA ILE A 67 -9.15 8.49 -2.67
C ILE A 67 -8.10 8.76 -1.59
N GLN A 68 -8.56 8.88 -0.34
CA GLN A 68 -7.67 8.94 0.81
C GLN A 68 -7.32 7.51 1.27
N TYR A 69 -6.05 7.16 1.20
CA TYR A 69 -5.54 5.89 1.68
C TYR A 69 -4.94 6.06 3.07
N HIS A 70 -5.45 5.31 4.04
CA HIS A 70 -4.81 5.22 5.35
C HIS A 70 -3.49 4.44 5.26
N VAL A 71 -3.54 3.27 4.61
CA VAL A 71 -2.37 2.41 4.40
C VAL A 71 -2.46 1.75 3.04
N ILE A 72 -1.34 1.69 2.32
CA ILE A 72 -1.13 0.75 1.22
C ILE A 72 0.03 -0.16 1.62
N GLU A 73 -0.23 -1.46 1.69
CA GLU A 73 0.76 -2.49 2.02
C GLU A 73 0.87 -3.50 0.88
N LEU A 74 2.07 -3.59 0.30
CA LEU A 74 2.45 -4.61 -0.67
C LEU A 74 3.37 -5.60 0.04
N GLU A 75 2.93 -6.85 0.18
CA GLU A 75 3.61 -7.86 0.98
C GLU A 75 3.81 -9.18 0.20
N SER A 76 4.95 -9.83 0.41
CA SER A 76 5.25 -11.17 -0.14
C SER A 76 5.04 -11.24 -1.66
N CYS A 77 5.65 -10.32 -2.40
CA CYS A 77 5.53 -10.28 -3.85
C CYS A 77 6.03 -11.59 -4.48
N SER A 78 5.22 -12.20 -5.35
CA SER A 78 5.53 -13.51 -5.96
C SER A 78 6.63 -13.42 -7.02
N GLN A 79 6.86 -12.22 -7.55
CA GLN A 79 7.86 -11.89 -8.56
C GLN A 79 8.43 -10.50 -8.28
N ASP A 80 9.30 -10.05 -9.18
CA ASP A 80 9.83 -8.69 -9.20
C ASP A 80 8.69 -7.67 -9.27
N LEU A 81 8.56 -6.85 -8.22
CA LEU A 81 7.60 -5.76 -8.16
C LEU A 81 8.20 -4.53 -8.83
N TYR A 82 7.72 -4.23 -10.03
CA TYR A 82 8.14 -3.05 -10.78
C TYR A 82 7.51 -1.77 -10.21
N ILE A 83 8.36 -0.84 -9.75
CA ILE A 83 7.96 0.49 -9.26
C ILE A 83 8.73 1.54 -10.07
N GLY A 84 8.22 1.82 -11.27
CA GLY A 84 8.76 2.84 -12.18
C GLY A 84 8.15 4.22 -11.97
N ASP A 85 8.37 5.11 -12.94
CA ASP A 85 7.93 6.50 -12.90
C ASP A 85 6.45 6.63 -12.53
N LYS A 86 6.14 7.51 -11.58
CA LYS A 86 4.76 7.90 -11.26
C LYS A 86 3.85 6.73 -10.84
N THR A 87 4.42 5.61 -10.39
CA THR A 87 3.66 4.43 -9.93
C THR A 87 2.64 4.78 -8.84
N PHE A 88 2.96 5.76 -7.99
CA PHE A 88 2.09 6.23 -6.91
C PHE A 88 1.60 7.68 -7.12
N ALA A 89 1.62 8.19 -8.36
CA ALA A 89 1.27 9.58 -8.63
C ALA A 89 -0.19 9.89 -8.29
N ASP A 90 -0.42 11.12 -7.86
CA ASP A 90 -1.73 11.70 -7.53
C ASP A 90 -2.47 11.00 -6.39
N LEU A 91 -1.76 10.16 -5.62
CA LEU A 91 -2.29 9.48 -4.44
C LEU A 91 -2.13 10.32 -3.18
N ASN A 92 -3.07 10.19 -2.24
CA ASN A 92 -2.99 10.75 -0.90
C ASN A 92 -2.94 9.59 0.09
N ILE A 93 -1.74 9.27 0.61
CA ILE A 93 -1.47 8.04 1.35
C ILE A 93 -0.83 8.38 2.70
N ASN A 94 -1.42 8.00 3.82
CA ASN A 94 -0.75 8.26 5.11
C ASN A 94 0.46 7.33 5.31
N SER A 95 0.35 6.05 4.94
CA SER A 95 1.43 5.07 5.09
C SER A 95 1.57 4.18 3.85
N LEU A 96 2.78 4.11 3.30
CA LEU A 96 3.14 3.14 2.26
C LEU A 96 4.14 2.13 2.82
N ARG A 97 3.85 0.84 2.63
CA ARG A 97 4.63 -0.28 3.16
C ARG A 97 4.97 -1.28 2.07
N LEU A 98 6.25 -1.59 1.92
CA LEU A 98 6.78 -2.59 0.99
C LEU A 98 7.52 -3.66 1.80
N ARG A 99 7.03 -4.90 1.82
CA ARG A 99 7.54 -5.95 2.71
C ARG A 99 7.74 -7.27 1.96
N HIS A 100 8.90 -7.91 2.12
CA HIS A 100 9.18 -9.20 1.47
C HIS A 100 8.98 -9.16 -0.05
N CYS A 101 9.45 -8.10 -0.69
CA CYS A 101 9.35 -7.92 -2.14
C CYS A 101 10.72 -7.76 -2.77
N ASN A 102 10.85 -8.17 -4.04
CA ASN A 102 11.98 -7.81 -4.86
C ASN A 102 11.61 -6.60 -5.72
N LEU A 103 12.12 -5.43 -5.38
CA LEU A 103 11.79 -4.16 -6.03
C LEU A 103 12.71 -3.92 -7.23
N VAL A 104 12.11 -3.53 -8.36
CA VAL A 104 12.83 -3.23 -9.60
C VAL A 104 12.29 -1.96 -10.26
N GLY A 105 13.10 -1.31 -11.09
CA GLY A 105 12.70 -0.12 -11.84
C GLY A 105 12.63 1.17 -11.02
N LEU A 106 13.11 1.12 -9.77
CA LEU A 106 13.12 2.28 -8.88
C LEU A 106 13.99 3.40 -9.44
N ASN A 107 13.45 4.62 -9.42
CA ASN A 107 14.10 5.84 -9.89
C ASN A 107 13.60 7.07 -9.13
N GLU A 108 14.10 8.24 -9.50
CA GLU A 108 13.81 9.54 -8.88
C GLU A 108 12.32 9.93 -8.98
N GLU A 109 11.63 9.44 -10.00
CA GLU A 109 10.21 9.69 -10.26
C GLU A 109 9.27 8.63 -9.68
N SER A 110 9.78 7.51 -9.16
CA SER A 110 8.97 6.38 -8.69
C SER A 110 7.92 6.77 -7.66
N PHE A 111 8.30 7.69 -6.78
CA PHE A 111 7.42 8.23 -5.73
C PHE A 111 7.03 9.68 -6.01
N SER A 112 7.30 10.22 -7.20
CA SER A 112 6.94 11.60 -7.53
C SER A 112 5.43 11.80 -7.54
N LYS A 113 5.01 13.01 -7.16
CA LYS A 113 3.59 13.45 -7.17
C LYS A 113 2.66 12.67 -6.22
N ILE A 114 3.18 12.05 -5.17
CA ILE A 114 2.33 11.64 -4.05
C ILE A 114 1.95 12.93 -3.31
N ASN A 115 0.66 13.22 -3.23
CA ASN A 115 0.16 14.48 -2.68
C ASN A 115 0.41 14.60 -1.17
N HIS A 116 0.47 13.47 -0.47
CA HIS A 116 0.70 13.38 0.97
C HIS A 116 1.25 12.00 1.32
N LEU A 117 2.32 11.95 2.11
CA LEU A 117 2.98 10.72 2.57
C LEU A 117 3.61 10.93 3.95
N GLU A 118 2.99 10.43 5.02
CA GLU A 118 3.55 10.59 6.37
C GLU A 118 4.53 9.49 6.78
N LYS A 119 4.32 8.26 6.30
CA LYS A 119 5.11 7.09 6.71
C LYS A 119 5.51 6.27 5.49
N PHE A 120 6.80 6.00 5.37
CA PHE A 120 7.34 5.14 4.34
C PHE A 120 8.19 4.04 4.95
N ILE A 121 7.84 2.80 4.63
CA ILE A 121 8.42 1.62 5.25
C ILE A 121 8.81 0.62 4.18
N ILE A 122 10.08 0.23 4.16
CA ILE A 122 10.59 -0.90 3.39
C ILE A 122 11.22 -1.91 4.36
N GLU A 123 10.70 -3.13 4.38
CA GLU A 123 11.25 -4.20 5.23
C GLU A 123 11.50 -5.48 4.46
N ASN A 124 12.57 -6.19 4.84
CA ASN A 124 12.90 -7.53 4.35
C ASN A 124 12.79 -7.66 2.82
N SER A 125 13.21 -6.62 2.10
CA SER A 125 13.03 -6.50 0.65
C SER A 125 14.37 -6.34 -0.04
N THR A 126 14.44 -6.77 -1.30
CA THR A 126 15.60 -6.59 -2.17
C THR A 126 15.33 -5.46 -3.17
N ILE A 127 16.35 -4.72 -3.56
CA ILE A 127 16.31 -3.73 -4.64
C ILE A 127 17.34 -4.17 -5.68
N ASN A 128 16.86 -4.74 -6.78
CA ASN A 128 17.71 -5.37 -7.79
C ASN A 128 17.95 -4.50 -9.02
N SER A 129 17.13 -3.48 -9.24
CA SER A 129 17.29 -2.54 -10.35
C SER A 129 16.94 -1.14 -9.90
N LEU A 130 17.96 -0.27 -9.93
CA LEU A 130 17.88 1.15 -9.61
C LEU A 130 18.34 1.94 -10.83
N THR A 131 17.50 2.83 -11.34
CA THR A 131 17.74 3.61 -12.55
C THR A 131 17.80 5.12 -12.27
N THR A 132 18.20 5.51 -11.06
CA THR A 132 18.52 6.90 -10.69
C THR A 132 19.76 7.39 -11.45
N SER A 133 19.82 8.67 -11.79
CA SER A 133 20.92 9.32 -12.52
C SER A 133 22.29 9.15 -11.86
N SER A 134 22.36 9.15 -10.52
CA SER A 134 23.61 8.93 -9.78
C SER A 134 23.86 7.45 -9.40
N GLY A 135 22.89 6.59 -9.68
CA GLY A 135 22.86 5.21 -9.19
C GLY A 135 22.73 5.09 -7.67
N ASN A 136 22.38 6.16 -6.94
CA ASN A 136 22.23 6.15 -5.48
C ASN A 136 20.76 6.00 -5.08
N PHE A 137 20.46 4.98 -4.27
CA PHE A 137 19.10 4.74 -3.80
C PHE A 137 18.55 5.90 -2.98
N GLN A 138 19.41 6.71 -2.34
CA GLN A 138 18.95 7.88 -1.58
C GLN A 138 18.26 8.94 -2.46
N ASP A 139 18.54 8.95 -3.76
CA ASP A 139 18.02 9.99 -4.65
C ASP A 139 16.49 9.96 -4.75
N ILE A 140 15.87 8.79 -4.52
CA ILE A 140 14.41 8.66 -4.54
C ILE A 140 13.75 9.50 -3.44
N PHE A 141 14.47 9.79 -2.35
CA PHE A 141 13.93 10.52 -1.21
C PHE A 141 13.98 12.03 -1.38
N PHE A 142 14.71 12.55 -2.38
CA PHE A 142 14.68 13.98 -2.70
C PHE A 142 13.39 14.42 -3.41
N SER A 143 12.51 13.48 -3.74
CA SER A 143 11.20 13.78 -4.29
C SER A 143 10.36 14.63 -3.33
N ASP A 144 9.66 15.63 -3.85
CA ASP A 144 8.78 16.52 -3.08
C ASP A 144 7.70 15.76 -2.27
N SER A 145 7.34 14.57 -2.72
CA SER A 145 6.45 13.64 -2.03
C SER A 145 6.90 13.30 -0.61
N PHE A 146 8.20 13.30 -0.33
CA PHE A 146 8.75 13.01 0.98
C PHE A 146 8.81 14.22 1.93
N ARG A 147 8.42 15.43 1.48
CA ARG A 147 8.40 16.64 2.35
C ARG A 147 7.45 16.52 3.55
N THR A 148 6.41 15.69 3.42
CA THR A 148 5.43 15.44 4.50
C THR A 148 5.79 14.21 5.35
N LEU A 149 6.93 13.57 5.06
CA LEU A 149 7.36 12.35 5.72
C LEU A 149 7.73 12.65 7.17
N LYS A 150 7.06 11.95 8.09
CA LYS A 150 7.34 11.99 9.53
C LYS A 150 8.14 10.78 9.99
N LEU A 151 8.07 9.68 9.24
CA LEU A 151 8.74 8.43 9.58
C LEU A 151 9.24 7.70 8.32
N LEU A 152 10.55 7.46 8.28
CA LEU A 152 11.19 6.54 7.36
C LEU A 152 11.63 5.28 8.12
N THR A 153 11.35 4.10 7.58
CA THR A 153 11.87 2.84 8.12
C THR A 153 12.44 1.99 7.00
N LEU A 154 13.74 1.71 7.09
CA LEU A 154 14.44 0.79 6.20
C LEU A 154 15.05 -0.33 7.04
N LYS A 155 14.46 -1.53 6.98
CA LYS A 155 14.87 -2.67 7.81
C LYS A 155 15.18 -3.89 6.96
N LYS A 156 16.41 -4.40 7.06
CA LYS A 156 16.86 -5.57 6.29
C LYS A 156 16.57 -5.40 4.78
N VAL A 157 16.89 -4.19 4.27
CA VAL A 157 16.79 -3.88 2.85
C VAL A 157 18.14 -4.21 2.23
N HIS A 158 18.14 -5.14 1.27
CA HIS A 158 19.32 -5.48 0.49
C HIS A 158 19.23 -4.73 -0.84
N TYR A 159 20.22 -3.91 -1.18
CA TYR A 159 20.24 -3.20 -2.46
C TYR A 159 21.49 -3.61 -3.24
N HIS A 160 21.34 -3.89 -4.53
CA HIS A 160 22.46 -4.24 -5.41
C HIS A 160 22.78 -3.06 -6.34
N GLN A 161 24.02 -2.54 -6.24
CA GLN A 161 24.47 -1.40 -7.05
C GLN A 161 25.47 -1.89 -8.10
N SER A 162 25.24 -1.53 -9.37
CA SER A 162 26.04 -1.97 -10.52
C SER A 162 27.43 -1.31 -10.64
N HIS A 163 27.80 -0.38 -9.75
CA HIS A 163 29.08 0.33 -9.78
C HIS A 163 29.94 0.14 -8.51
N LYS A 164 30.82 -0.88 -8.56
CA LYS A 164 32.14 -1.09 -7.91
C LYS A 164 32.41 -0.77 -6.42
N HIS A 165 31.53 -0.13 -5.68
CA HIS A 165 31.65 0.01 -4.22
C HIS A 165 30.27 -0.09 -3.59
N ASP A 166 30.10 -1.03 -2.66
CA ASP A 166 28.92 -1.13 -1.79
C ASP A 166 28.80 0.17 -0.97
N LYS A 167 28.18 1.21 -1.53
CA LYS A 167 27.93 2.48 -0.83
C LYS A 167 26.79 2.30 0.16
N LYS A 168 27.12 1.87 1.38
CA LYS A 168 26.18 1.78 2.51
C LYS A 168 25.24 3.00 2.51
N LEU A 169 23.93 2.74 2.62
CA LEU A 169 22.90 3.76 2.84
C LEU A 169 23.36 4.77 3.89
N ASN A 170 23.58 6.02 3.49
CA ASN A 170 23.90 7.11 4.40
C ASN A 170 22.60 7.80 4.79
N LEU A 171 22.08 7.46 5.95
CA LEU A 171 20.84 8.02 6.47
C LEU A 171 21.03 9.41 7.11
N GLU A 172 22.27 9.90 7.22
CA GLU A 172 22.55 11.25 7.76
C GLU A 172 22.17 12.38 6.79
N LEU A 173 21.86 12.04 5.53
CA LEU A 173 21.49 12.99 4.47
C LEU A 173 19.96 13.04 4.22
N LEU A 174 19.17 12.37 5.06
CA LEU A 174 17.70 12.30 4.97
C LEU A 174 17.01 13.13 6.06
#